data_AF-C5KHQ9-F1
#
_entry.id   AF-C5KHQ9-F1
#
_cell.length_a   1.000
_cell.length_b   1.000
_cell.length_c   1.000
_cell.angle_alpha   90.00
_cell.angle_beta   90.00
_cell.angle_gamma   90.00
#
_symmetry.space_group_name_H-M   'P 1'
#
loop_
_entity.id
_entity.type
_entity.pdbx_description
1 polymer ?
#
loop_
_entity_poly.entity_id
_entity_poly.type
_entity_poly.pdbx_seq_one_letter_code
_entity_poly.pdbx_strand_id
1 'polypeptide(L)'
;MLAQAQALVYEKAVKDKLNRGLLSKLASQTSSYYHTAASFAGQLDTEMDRSWKGHCHYQELAFLAAANLQVALNEKPRVLVNLEGFGPLIARLRYSASLCRQADALADEYKLIRDVDALRSVIDKELAELEKDNNTVYLEVVPDKSTLSPLGMISLVKATPITVNSIIEPYAAEMKEYGQILDNLAPASVREKVQQYKSLLEAQVVGPVDDAFSHMTELVNDALAERGLPSAVQKQECDGSDEEDVKVPESVWSNIEKARLTNSGAGPLGLKAQIDGLEQMSQAAENSIVKCEDQLREEAQEDSRCHDRFGDRWNRTPSDQVPHSFYTQLQQYREKLTLANETNAKLRRKVDSIDAAVFGAVSSKTKEELEADLRSTSAMPGQSRLTADPKIEAARMRCADCVDRLQAELATVKEEVESFRQNALQENPTPTLLQRQSDLDAAVQELLCAHSNTAVLETINSLQSRCLEPTIASYNEWNDAVVAKIGQAKNSRQGKLHAWDSAATALITASGEAAEGVAFFSRLLDYLGQVDQQIGDYVFARTEEKNGMLRNLQGNFNSPPGQMPSSPYIQHNPAGPYQATYSYQAQSPEPSAPWGAGGPQIHPGH
;
A
#
# COMPACT_ATOMS: atom_id res chain seq x y z
N MET A 1 35.57 7.30 28.97
CA MET A 1 36.11 6.53 27.84
C MET A 1 37.28 7.21 27.13
N LEU A 2 37.11 8.31 26.39
CA LEU A 2 38.24 8.96 25.68
C LEU A 2 39.39 9.38 26.63
N ALA A 3 39.04 9.93 27.81
CA ALA A 3 40.00 10.25 28.87
C ALA A 3 40.80 9.02 29.36
N GLN A 4 40.12 7.89 29.58
CA GLN A 4 40.74 6.63 30.00
C GLN A 4 41.65 6.06 28.90
N ALA A 5 41.26 6.15 27.63
CA ALA A 5 42.13 5.74 26.53
C ALA A 5 43.43 6.57 26.49
N GLN A 6 43.33 7.89 26.69
CA GLN A 6 44.50 8.76 26.79
C GLN A 6 45.34 8.46 28.05
N ALA A 7 44.70 8.10 29.17
CA ALA A 7 45.37 7.65 30.40
C ALA A 7 46.21 6.38 30.15
N LEU A 8 45.66 5.38 29.47
CA LEU A 8 46.39 4.16 29.08
C LEU A 8 47.59 4.47 28.18
N VAL A 9 47.44 5.43 27.26
CA VAL A 9 48.55 5.89 26.41
C VAL A 9 49.64 6.55 27.26
N TYR A 10 49.28 7.36 28.25
CA TYR A 10 50.23 7.95 29.19
C TYR A 10 50.94 6.88 30.04
N GLU A 11 50.21 5.94 30.63
CA GLU A 11 50.78 4.86 31.46
C GLU A 11 51.75 3.99 30.65
N LYS A 12 51.37 3.65 29.42
CA LYS A 12 52.27 2.98 28.48
C LYS A 12 53.52 3.81 28.21
N ALA A 13 53.38 5.10 27.94
CA ALA A 13 54.51 6.00 27.69
C ALA A 13 55.46 6.09 28.91
N VAL A 14 54.91 6.07 30.13
CA VAL A 14 55.70 6.03 31.38
C VAL A 14 56.47 4.71 31.47
N LYS A 15 55.82 3.58 31.19
CA LYS A 15 56.43 2.24 31.20
C LYS A 15 57.55 2.12 30.15
N ASP A 16 57.34 2.69 28.97
CA ASP A 16 58.30 2.73 27.86
C ASP A 16 59.42 3.77 28.10
N LYS A 17 59.38 4.50 29.22
CA LYS A 17 60.36 5.54 29.61
C LYS A 17 60.56 6.61 28.53
N LEU A 18 59.47 7.04 27.89
CA LEU A 18 59.52 8.09 26.89
C LEU A 18 59.96 9.43 27.50
N ASN A 19 60.32 10.38 26.63
CA ASN A 19 60.77 11.72 27.03
C ASN A 19 59.79 12.39 28.01
N ARG A 20 60.31 12.93 29.12
CA ARG A 20 59.56 13.68 30.15
C ARG A 20 58.72 14.83 29.57
N GLY A 21 59.22 15.52 28.55
CA GLY A 21 58.47 16.56 27.85
C GLY A 21 57.27 16.06 27.03
N LEU A 22 57.26 14.78 26.60
CA LEU A 22 56.09 14.15 25.99
C LEU A 22 55.12 13.66 27.07
N LEU A 23 55.64 13.05 28.15
CA LEU A 23 54.85 12.58 29.28
C LEU A 23 54.05 13.72 29.92
N SER A 24 54.64 14.90 30.09
CA SER A 24 53.92 16.07 30.60
C SER A 24 52.74 16.48 29.72
N LYS A 25 52.91 16.45 28.40
CA LYS A 25 51.86 16.82 27.44
C LYS A 25 50.73 15.80 27.37
N LEU A 26 51.08 14.51 27.46
CA LEU A 26 50.10 13.43 27.52
C LEU A 26 49.28 13.50 28.81
N ALA A 27 49.94 13.65 29.97
CA ALA A 27 49.27 13.80 31.27
C ALA A 27 48.37 15.05 31.32
N SER A 28 48.84 16.17 30.78
CA SER A 28 48.04 17.40 30.74
C SER A 28 46.79 17.25 29.86
N GLN A 29 46.90 16.55 28.73
CA GLN A 29 45.74 16.25 27.89
C GLN A 29 44.77 15.30 28.60
N THR A 30 45.27 14.27 29.29
CA THR A 30 44.46 13.35 30.07
C THR A 30 43.68 14.09 31.16
N SER A 31 44.34 14.98 31.90
CA SER A 31 43.71 15.82 32.92
C SER A 31 42.61 16.70 32.32
N SER A 32 42.87 17.35 31.17
CA SER A 32 41.87 18.17 30.45
C SER A 32 40.63 17.36 30.02
N TYR A 33 40.84 16.13 29.55
CA TYR A 33 39.71 15.23 29.22
C TYR A 33 38.90 14.84 30.45
N TYR A 34 39.56 14.54 31.58
CA TYR A 34 38.87 14.23 32.83
C TYR A 34 38.16 15.44 33.44
N HIS A 35 38.74 16.64 33.35
CA HIS A 35 38.10 17.90 33.75
C HIS A 35 36.78 18.10 33.00
N THR A 36 36.83 17.96 31.67
CA THR A 36 35.64 18.07 30.83
C THR A 36 34.61 17.00 31.19
N ALA A 37 35.05 15.75 31.42
CA ALA A 37 34.16 14.67 31.86
C ALA A 37 33.54 14.92 33.24
N ALA A 38 34.29 15.46 34.21
CA ALA A 38 33.79 15.80 35.55
C ALA A 38 32.76 16.93 35.50
N SER A 39 32.97 17.93 34.63
CA SER A 39 31.99 19.01 34.41
C SER A 39 30.67 18.47 33.87
N PHE A 40 30.70 17.61 32.84
CA PHE A 40 29.48 16.97 32.32
C PHE A 40 28.84 16.03 33.34
N ALA A 41 29.66 15.27 34.09
CA ALA A 41 29.17 14.41 35.16
C ALA A 41 28.36 15.20 36.20
N GLY A 42 28.83 16.39 36.59
CA GLY A 42 28.12 17.25 37.53
C GLY A 42 26.79 17.80 37.00
N GLN A 43 26.62 17.91 35.68
CA GLN A 43 25.34 18.30 35.08
C GLN A 43 24.33 17.14 35.07
N LEU A 44 24.80 15.90 35.18
CA LEU A 44 24.02 14.66 35.11
C LEU A 44 23.89 13.98 36.49
N ASP A 45 23.99 14.72 37.59
CA ASP A 45 23.99 14.20 38.98
C ASP A 45 22.72 13.39 39.36
N THR A 46 21.65 13.44 38.55
CA THR A 46 20.42 12.63 38.71
C THR A 46 20.39 11.35 37.89
N GLU A 47 21.07 11.32 36.74
CA GLU A 47 21.02 10.20 35.79
C GLU A 47 22.26 9.30 35.87
N MET A 48 23.34 9.80 36.46
CA MET A 48 24.59 9.07 36.62
C MET A 48 24.92 8.85 38.09
N ASP A 49 25.55 7.72 38.40
CA ASP A 49 26.08 7.46 39.74
C ASP A 49 27.09 8.56 40.13
N ARG A 50 26.87 9.16 41.32
CA ARG A 50 27.67 10.25 41.89
C ARG A 50 29.16 9.88 42.02
N SER A 51 29.48 8.59 42.09
CA SER A 51 30.86 8.09 42.11
C SER A 51 31.65 8.50 40.86
N TRP A 52 31.00 8.66 39.70
CA TRP A 52 31.66 9.02 38.44
C TRP A 52 32.20 10.44 38.43
N LYS A 53 31.45 11.39 38.99
CA LYS A 53 31.91 12.78 39.15
C LYS A 53 33.16 12.83 40.02
N GLY A 54 33.11 12.17 41.17
CA GLY A 54 34.25 12.03 42.08
C GLY A 54 35.45 11.37 41.41
N HIS A 55 35.23 10.27 40.68
CA HIS A 55 36.28 9.57 39.94
C HIS A 55 36.93 10.43 38.85
N CYS A 56 36.14 11.12 38.02
CA CYS A 56 36.67 11.99 36.98
C CYS A 56 37.47 13.15 37.58
N HIS A 57 36.98 13.78 38.66
CA HIS A 57 37.70 14.87 39.31
C HIS A 57 38.97 14.39 40.02
N TYR A 58 38.93 13.22 40.65
CA TYR A 58 40.12 12.57 41.20
C TYR A 58 41.20 12.35 40.13
N GLN A 59 40.82 11.76 38.99
CA GLN A 59 41.73 11.49 37.88
C GLN A 59 42.27 12.78 37.24
N GLU A 60 41.43 13.81 37.10
CA GLU A 60 41.86 15.14 36.66
C GLU A 60 43.03 15.66 37.50
N LEU A 61 42.89 15.65 38.83
CA LEU A 61 43.90 16.16 39.75
C LEU A 61 45.16 15.28 39.76
N ALA A 62 45.00 13.95 39.72
CA ALA A 62 46.10 13.01 39.66
C ALA A 62 46.96 13.21 38.39
N PHE A 63 46.33 13.32 37.22
CA PHE A 63 47.04 13.56 35.97
C PHE A 63 47.58 14.99 35.86
N LEU A 64 46.96 15.99 36.50
CA LEU A 64 47.51 17.34 36.57
C LEU A 64 48.76 17.40 37.46
N ALA A 65 48.76 16.68 38.58
CA ALA A 65 49.94 16.52 39.44
C ALA A 65 51.07 15.80 38.67
N ALA A 66 50.74 14.72 37.96
CA ALA A 66 51.68 14.00 37.12
C ALA A 66 52.27 14.91 36.03
N ALA A 67 51.45 15.69 35.33
CA ALA A 67 51.92 16.63 34.30
C ALA A 67 52.93 17.64 34.87
N ASN A 68 52.64 18.22 36.03
CA ASN A 68 53.53 19.16 36.71
C ASN A 68 54.84 18.52 37.17
N LEU A 69 54.80 17.28 37.68
CA LEU A 69 56.01 16.52 38.02
C LEU A 69 56.85 16.25 36.77
N GLN A 70 56.25 15.81 35.66
CA GLN A 70 57.01 15.51 34.44
C GLN A 70 57.68 16.75 33.85
N VAL A 71 57.02 17.93 33.89
CA VAL A 71 57.67 19.19 33.51
C VAL A 71 58.84 19.51 34.45
N ALA A 72 58.65 19.39 35.76
CA ALA A 72 59.71 19.65 36.73
C ALA A 72 60.93 18.74 36.48
N LEU A 73 60.72 17.44 36.26
CA LEU A 73 61.79 16.49 35.94
C LEU A 73 62.44 16.74 34.57
N ASN A 74 61.71 17.31 33.61
CA ASN A 74 62.25 17.70 32.31
C ASN A 74 63.15 18.94 32.41
N GLU A 75 62.82 19.89 33.29
CA GLU A 75 63.55 21.14 33.48
C GLU A 75 64.72 21.01 34.47
N LYS A 76 64.63 20.10 35.45
CA LYS A 76 65.64 19.89 36.51
C LYS A 76 67.08 19.80 35.98
N PRO A 77 67.41 19.01 34.93
CA PRO A 77 68.79 18.94 34.44
C PRO A 77 69.33 20.28 33.94
N ARG A 78 68.49 21.09 33.27
CA ARG A 78 68.87 22.42 32.78
C ARG A 78 69.12 23.39 33.94
N VAL A 79 68.23 23.35 34.94
CA VAL A 79 68.34 24.19 36.15
C VAL A 79 69.63 23.87 36.92
N LEU A 80 69.98 22.59 37.04
CA LEU A 80 71.22 22.16 37.71
C LEU A 80 72.49 22.57 36.95
N VAL A 81 72.47 22.62 35.62
CA VAL A 81 73.62 23.06 34.81
C VAL A 81 73.77 24.58 34.84
N ASN A 82 72.67 25.30 34.73
CA ASN A 82 72.68 26.77 34.67
C ASN A 82 72.77 27.43 36.06
N LEU A 83 72.52 26.68 37.13
CA LEU A 83 72.42 27.15 38.51
C LEU A 83 71.39 28.28 38.69
N GLU A 84 70.35 28.30 37.84
CA GLU A 84 69.28 29.30 37.82
C GLU A 84 67.94 28.62 37.45
N GLY A 85 66.85 29.00 38.11
CA GLY A 85 65.49 28.52 37.86
C GLY A 85 64.95 27.51 38.89
N PHE A 86 65.55 27.44 40.08
CA PHE A 86 65.08 26.61 41.19
C PHE A 86 63.73 27.08 41.76
N GLY A 87 63.49 28.39 41.80
CA GLY A 87 62.24 28.97 42.30
C GLY A 87 61.00 28.44 41.57
N PRO A 88 60.87 28.64 40.24
CA PRO A 88 59.76 28.12 39.43
C PRO A 88 59.60 26.60 39.52
N LEU A 89 60.71 25.87 39.61
CA LEU A 89 60.73 24.41 39.74
C LEU A 89 60.08 23.96 41.07
N ILE A 90 60.47 24.59 42.18
CA ILE A 90 59.89 24.36 43.51
C ILE A 90 58.42 24.75 43.53
N ALA A 91 58.05 25.90 42.95
CA ALA A 91 56.65 26.34 42.87
C ALA A 91 55.77 25.30 42.14
N ARG A 92 56.29 24.72 41.04
CA ARG A 92 55.58 23.67 40.29
C ARG A 92 55.44 22.37 41.08
N LEU A 93 56.46 21.95 41.82
CA LEU A 93 56.41 20.77 42.69
C LEU A 93 55.47 20.98 43.89
N ARG A 94 55.48 22.16 44.51
CA ARG A 94 54.52 22.54 45.56
C ARG A 94 53.08 22.47 45.06
N TYR A 95 52.84 22.98 43.84
CA TYR A 95 51.52 22.90 43.23
C TYR A 95 51.12 21.44 42.99
N SER A 96 52.03 20.62 42.46
CA SER A 96 51.80 19.18 42.27
C SER A 96 51.45 18.46 43.59
N ALA A 97 52.20 18.72 44.67
CA ALA A 97 51.91 18.17 46.00
C ALA A 97 50.55 18.62 46.56
N SER A 98 50.13 19.86 46.27
CA SER A 98 48.80 20.36 46.65
C SER A 98 47.66 19.68 45.89
N LEU A 99 47.89 19.29 44.63
CA LEU A 99 46.93 18.56 43.81
C LEU A 99 46.77 17.12 44.30
N CYS A 100 47.87 16.44 44.66
CA CYS A 100 47.79 15.11 45.28
C CYS A 100 46.97 15.12 46.57
N ARG A 101 47.17 16.11 47.45
CA ARG A 101 46.38 16.26 48.68
C ARG A 101 44.88 16.47 48.42
N GLN A 102 44.53 17.25 47.41
CA GLN A 102 43.15 17.43 47.00
C GLN A 102 42.56 16.14 46.41
N ALA A 103 43.35 15.39 45.63
CA ALA A 103 42.93 14.09 45.11
C ALA A 103 42.68 13.07 46.24
N ASP A 104 43.54 13.05 47.28
CA ASP A 104 43.34 12.19 48.46
C ASP A 104 42.02 12.50 49.19
N ALA A 105 41.69 13.78 49.36
CA ALA A 105 40.44 14.19 49.98
C ALA A 105 39.21 13.71 49.19
N LEU A 106 39.26 13.79 47.86
CA LEU A 106 38.20 13.24 46.99
C LEU A 106 38.13 11.72 47.04
N ALA A 107 39.28 11.04 47.12
CA ALA A 107 39.31 9.59 47.25
C ALA A 107 38.61 9.14 48.54
N ASP A 108 38.78 9.89 49.63
CA ASP A 108 38.11 9.62 50.90
C ASP A 108 36.61 9.94 50.87
N GLU A 109 36.23 11.08 50.29
CA GLU A 109 34.83 11.50 50.15
C GLU A 109 34.02 10.49 49.32
N TYR A 110 34.57 10.03 48.20
CA TYR A 110 33.90 9.15 47.25
C TYR A 110 34.26 7.66 47.42
N LYS A 111 35.06 7.30 48.45
CA LYS A 111 35.56 5.93 48.71
C LYS A 111 36.22 5.28 47.49
N LEU A 112 37.04 6.05 46.78
CA LEU A 112 37.76 5.59 45.58
C LEU A 112 39.04 4.86 45.96
N ILE A 113 39.54 4.03 45.05
CA ILE A 113 40.87 3.40 45.17
C ILE A 113 41.93 4.48 45.01
N ARG A 114 42.86 4.58 45.98
CA ARG A 114 43.98 5.52 45.94
C ARG A 114 45.10 4.97 45.06
N ASP A 115 45.44 5.70 44.01
CA ASP A 115 46.53 5.36 43.08
C ASP A 115 47.60 6.47 42.96
N VAL A 116 47.53 7.49 43.83
CA VAL A 116 48.42 8.66 43.82
C VAL A 116 49.60 8.56 44.81
N ASP A 117 49.65 7.52 45.65
CA ASP A 117 50.66 7.39 46.71
C ASP A 117 52.10 7.34 46.19
N ALA A 118 52.32 6.56 45.12
CA ALA A 118 53.63 6.48 44.47
C ALA A 118 54.04 7.82 43.83
N LEU A 119 53.08 8.52 43.21
CA LEU A 119 53.30 9.83 42.61
C LEU A 119 53.67 10.88 43.68
N ARG A 120 52.92 10.91 44.78
CA ARG A 120 53.15 11.80 45.93
C ARG A 120 54.52 11.57 46.56
N SER A 121 54.90 10.31 46.78
CA SER A 121 56.23 9.95 47.33
C SER A 121 57.39 10.50 46.47
N VAL A 122 57.27 10.42 45.15
CA VAL A 122 58.27 10.99 44.23
C VAL A 122 58.27 12.52 44.30
N ILE A 123 57.09 13.16 44.31
CA ILE A 123 56.98 14.62 44.40
C ILE A 123 57.60 15.12 45.71
N ASP A 124 57.26 14.52 46.85
CA ASP A 124 57.73 14.95 48.17
C ASP A 124 59.25 14.79 48.31
N LYS A 125 59.81 13.71 47.76
CA LYS A 125 61.26 13.50 47.73
C LYS A 125 61.97 14.58 46.91
N GLU A 126 61.51 14.81 45.67
CA GLU A 126 62.09 15.81 44.77
C GLU A 126 61.95 17.24 45.33
N LEU A 127 60.81 17.53 45.96
CA LEU A 127 60.54 18.81 46.60
C LEU A 127 61.47 19.04 47.80
N ALA A 128 61.64 18.05 48.69
CA ALA A 128 62.49 18.17 49.86
C ALA A 128 63.97 18.37 49.51
N GLU A 129 64.46 17.69 48.47
CA GLU A 129 65.83 17.87 47.96
C GLU A 129 66.03 19.30 47.42
N LEU A 130 65.14 19.76 46.53
CA LEU A 130 65.26 21.08 45.90
C LEU A 130 65.02 22.24 46.87
N GLU A 131 64.09 22.10 47.83
CA GLU A 131 63.86 23.11 48.85
C GLU A 131 65.05 23.25 49.80
N LYS A 132 65.66 22.13 50.20
CA LYS A 132 66.86 22.14 51.04
C LYS A 132 68.00 22.88 50.35
N ASP A 133 68.25 22.57 49.09
CA ASP A 133 69.33 23.18 48.31
C ASP A 133 69.03 24.66 48.02
N ASN A 134 67.80 25.02 47.68
CA ASN A 134 67.43 26.42 47.46
C ASN A 134 67.50 27.25 48.75
N ASN A 135 67.11 26.70 49.90
CA ASN A 135 67.19 27.42 51.18
C ASN A 135 68.63 27.55 51.72
N THR A 136 69.57 26.75 51.22
CA THR A 136 70.96 26.73 51.71
C THR A 136 71.96 27.35 50.74
N VAL A 137 71.77 27.14 49.43
CA VAL A 137 72.75 27.44 48.38
C VAL A 137 72.26 28.51 47.42
N TYR A 138 71.09 28.32 46.79
CA TYR A 138 70.67 29.15 45.65
C TYR A 138 69.86 30.39 46.04
N LEU A 139 69.07 30.31 47.11
CA LEU A 139 68.26 31.38 47.70
C LEU A 139 67.33 32.10 46.70
N GLU A 140 66.84 31.38 45.67
CA GLU A 140 65.89 31.95 44.72
C GLU A 140 64.52 32.14 45.35
N VAL A 141 63.84 33.22 44.97
CA VAL A 141 62.45 33.48 45.35
C VAL A 141 61.54 32.50 44.62
N VAL A 142 60.75 31.75 45.38
CA VAL A 142 59.73 30.84 44.84
C VAL A 142 58.53 31.66 44.36
N PRO A 143 58.21 31.69 43.05
CA PRO A 143 57.13 32.49 42.51
C PRO A 143 55.75 31.86 42.76
N ASP A 144 54.68 32.63 42.55
CA ASP A 144 53.30 32.13 42.69
C ASP A 144 52.93 31.17 41.55
N LYS A 145 52.06 30.20 41.84
CA LYS A 145 51.56 29.23 40.85
C LYS A 145 50.97 29.88 39.59
N SER A 146 50.40 31.10 39.68
CA SER A 146 49.80 31.81 38.54
C SER A 146 50.83 32.27 37.51
N THR A 147 52.11 32.34 37.88
CA THR A 147 53.21 32.80 37.02
C THR A 147 53.96 31.65 36.34
N LEU A 148 53.57 30.40 36.61
CA LEU A 148 54.16 29.22 36.00
C LEU A 148 53.80 29.10 34.52
N SER A 149 54.72 28.57 33.72
CA SER A 149 54.49 28.33 32.30
C SER A 149 53.32 27.35 32.06
N PRO A 150 52.46 27.60 31.06
CA PRO A 150 51.32 26.73 30.78
C PRO A 150 51.78 25.34 30.32
N LEU A 151 50.97 24.33 30.62
CA LEU A 151 51.22 22.95 30.17
C LEU A 151 50.82 22.81 28.70
N GLY A 152 51.72 22.27 27.88
CA GLY A 152 51.34 21.83 26.52
C GLY A 152 50.44 20.61 26.60
N MET A 153 49.57 20.42 25.60
CA MET A 153 48.65 19.26 25.55
C MET A 153 48.78 18.54 24.21
N ILE A 154 48.77 17.21 24.21
CA ILE A 154 48.78 16.38 22.99
C ILE A 154 47.77 15.24 23.16
N SER A 155 46.80 15.14 22.25
CA SER A 155 45.91 13.98 22.14
C SER A 155 46.45 12.96 21.15
N LEU A 156 46.49 11.69 21.56
CA LEU A 156 46.82 10.55 20.70
C LEU A 156 45.63 9.61 20.47
N VAL A 157 44.46 9.98 21.00
CA VAL A 157 43.23 9.19 20.89
C VAL A 157 42.16 9.96 20.12
N LYS A 158 41.28 9.21 19.45
CA LYS A 158 40.09 9.71 18.76
C LYS A 158 38.92 8.76 19.05
N ALA A 159 37.70 9.30 19.09
CA ALA A 159 36.51 8.48 19.17
C ALA A 159 36.29 7.76 17.84
N THR A 160 36.08 6.45 17.89
CA THR A 160 35.74 5.64 16.70
C THR A 160 34.27 5.87 16.36
N PRO A 161 33.92 6.28 15.12
CA PRO A 161 32.53 6.42 14.72
C PRO A 161 31.86 5.05 14.67
N ILE A 162 30.72 4.92 15.33
CA ILE A 162 29.88 3.72 15.23
C ILE A 162 29.12 3.83 13.91
N THR A 163 29.38 2.91 12.99
CA THR A 163 28.60 2.78 11.75
C THR A 163 27.51 1.72 11.94
N VAL A 164 26.43 1.82 11.18
CA VAL A 164 25.37 0.80 11.20
C VAL A 164 25.96 -0.59 10.92
N ASN A 165 26.90 -0.69 9.99
CA ASN A 165 27.61 -1.93 9.68
C ASN A 165 28.40 -2.47 10.89
N SER A 166 29.06 -1.62 11.66
CA SER A 166 29.80 -2.06 12.86
C SER A 166 28.89 -2.63 13.97
N ILE A 167 27.60 -2.27 13.96
CA ILE A 167 26.59 -2.83 14.87
C ILE A 167 26.07 -4.16 14.33
N ILE A 168 25.91 -4.28 13.00
CA ILE A 168 25.33 -5.47 12.35
C ILE A 168 26.34 -6.62 12.23
N GLU A 169 27.60 -6.33 11.90
CA GLU A 169 28.63 -7.32 11.58
C GLU A 169 28.83 -8.41 12.68
N PRO A 170 28.82 -8.08 13.99
CA PRO A 170 28.89 -9.09 15.05
C PRO A 170 27.72 -10.08 15.07
N TYR A 171 26.54 -9.66 14.57
CA TYR A 171 25.31 -10.45 14.54
C TYR A 171 24.99 -10.98 13.14
N ALA A 172 25.86 -10.77 12.15
CA ALA A 172 25.57 -11.08 10.74
C ALA A 172 25.23 -12.57 10.50
N ALA A 173 25.84 -13.49 11.27
CA ALA A 173 25.55 -14.91 11.18
C ALA A 173 24.14 -15.27 11.66
N GLU A 174 23.70 -14.68 12.78
CA GLU A 174 22.35 -14.87 13.34
C GLU A 174 21.30 -14.16 12.47
N MET A 175 21.63 -12.94 12.02
CA MET A 175 20.77 -12.16 11.13
C MET A 175 20.62 -12.76 9.74
N LYS A 176 21.49 -13.67 9.29
CA LYS A 176 21.35 -14.32 7.98
C LYS A 176 20.12 -15.22 7.91
N GLU A 177 19.74 -15.84 9.03
CA GLU A 177 18.57 -16.73 9.12
C GLU A 177 17.28 -15.90 9.14
N TYR A 178 17.25 -14.79 9.90
CA TYR A 178 16.13 -13.84 9.91
C TYR A 178 16.08 -12.94 8.67
N GLY A 179 17.23 -12.72 8.03
CA GLY A 179 17.39 -11.90 6.84
C GLY A 179 16.55 -12.44 5.69
N GLN A 180 16.51 -13.76 5.50
CA GLN A 180 15.68 -14.38 4.47
C GLN A 180 14.18 -14.09 4.63
N ILE A 181 13.71 -13.89 5.87
CA ILE A 181 12.31 -13.53 6.15
C ILE A 181 12.05 -12.07 5.76
N LEU A 182 13.01 -11.18 6.01
CA LEU A 182 12.90 -9.75 5.77
C LEU A 182 13.34 -9.34 4.35
N ASP A 183 14.12 -10.16 3.65
CA ASP A 183 14.57 -9.92 2.27
C ASP A 183 13.38 -9.91 1.30
N ASN A 184 12.31 -10.64 1.63
CA ASN A 184 11.06 -10.63 0.89
C ASN A 184 10.14 -9.45 1.28
N LEU A 185 10.46 -8.73 2.36
CA LEU A 185 9.66 -7.60 2.82
C LEU A 185 10.09 -6.32 2.11
N ALA A 186 9.34 -5.96 1.07
CA ALA A 186 9.56 -4.69 0.38
C ALA A 186 9.35 -3.50 1.35
N PRO A 187 10.21 -2.46 1.29
CA PRO A 187 10.07 -1.25 2.09
C PRO A 187 8.67 -0.63 1.97
N ALA A 188 8.17 -0.04 3.06
CA ALA A 188 6.83 0.56 3.08
C ALA A 188 6.64 1.62 1.98
N SER A 189 7.65 2.46 1.75
CA SER A 189 7.65 3.46 0.68
C SER A 189 7.52 2.85 -0.71
N VAL A 190 8.15 1.70 -0.95
CA VAL A 190 8.04 0.97 -2.22
C VAL A 190 6.64 0.38 -2.36
N ARG A 191 6.10 -0.27 -1.31
CA ARG A 191 4.74 -0.85 -1.34
C ARG A 191 3.65 0.20 -1.61
N GLU A 192 3.76 1.36 -0.97
CA GLU A 192 2.86 2.49 -1.22
C GLU A 192 2.92 2.94 -2.69
N LYS A 193 4.14 3.05 -3.26
CA LYS A 193 4.34 3.45 -4.66
C LYS A 193 3.88 2.38 -5.64
N VAL A 194 3.99 1.10 -5.31
CA VAL A 194 3.40 0.00 -6.09
C VAL A 194 1.88 0.14 -6.14
N GLN A 195 1.23 0.42 -5.01
CA GLN A 195 -0.22 0.63 -4.96
C GLN A 195 -0.64 1.87 -5.75
N GLN A 196 0.11 2.97 -5.61
CA GLN A 196 -0.10 4.18 -6.38
C GLN A 196 0.05 3.92 -7.88
N TYR A 197 1.11 3.22 -8.30
CA TYR A 197 1.32 2.83 -9.69
C TYR A 197 0.14 2.05 -10.25
N LYS A 198 -0.33 1.02 -9.54
CA LYS A 198 -1.50 0.22 -9.98
C LYS A 198 -2.74 1.09 -10.19
N SER A 199 -3.03 1.97 -9.21
CA SER A 199 -4.17 2.90 -9.31
C SER A 199 -4.04 3.88 -10.48
N LEU A 200 -2.84 4.43 -10.71
CA LEU A 200 -2.60 5.35 -11.82
C LEU A 200 -2.61 4.65 -13.18
N LEU A 201 -2.09 3.42 -13.27
CA LEU A 201 -2.12 2.60 -14.48
C LEU A 201 -3.57 2.33 -14.90
N GLU A 202 -4.40 1.95 -13.94
CA GLU A 202 -5.82 1.70 -14.18
C GLU A 202 -6.54 2.98 -14.63
N ALA A 203 -6.33 4.10 -13.93
CA ALA A 203 -7.02 5.35 -14.21
C ALA A 203 -6.55 6.08 -15.48
N GLN A 204 -5.25 6.04 -15.78
CA GLN A 204 -4.64 6.86 -16.85
C GLN A 204 -4.32 6.08 -18.13
N VAL A 205 -4.19 4.76 -18.05
CA VAL A 205 -3.76 3.94 -19.18
C VAL A 205 -4.85 2.95 -19.60
N VAL A 206 -5.33 2.11 -18.68
CA VAL A 206 -6.33 1.08 -19.02
C VAL A 206 -7.71 1.70 -19.22
N GLY A 207 -8.16 2.55 -18.29
CA GLY A 207 -9.48 3.20 -18.35
C GLY A 207 -9.76 3.93 -19.67
N PRO A 208 -8.87 4.82 -20.16
CA PRO A 208 -9.08 5.51 -21.43
C PRO A 208 -9.18 4.57 -22.66
N VAL A 209 -8.49 3.42 -22.64
CA VAL A 209 -8.58 2.43 -23.72
C VAL A 209 -9.94 1.73 -23.68
N ASP A 210 -10.38 1.31 -22.50
CA ASP A 210 -11.68 0.67 -22.28
C ASP A 210 -12.84 1.62 -22.65
N ASP A 211 -12.74 2.89 -22.25
CA ASP A 211 -13.72 3.94 -22.57
C ASP A 211 -13.78 4.19 -24.09
N ALA A 212 -12.62 4.31 -24.75
CA ALA A 212 -12.54 4.52 -26.20
C ALA A 212 -13.13 3.34 -26.98
N PHE A 213 -12.83 2.11 -26.57
CA PHE A 213 -13.37 0.90 -27.19
C PHE A 213 -14.88 0.77 -26.99
N SER A 214 -15.37 1.07 -25.78
CA SER A 214 -16.80 1.06 -25.46
C SER A 214 -17.56 2.07 -26.30
N HIS A 215 -17.07 3.32 -26.38
CA HIS A 215 -17.64 4.36 -27.22
C HIS A 215 -17.66 3.98 -28.71
N MET A 216 -16.58 3.39 -29.23
CA MET A 216 -16.53 2.94 -30.62
C MET A 216 -17.53 1.80 -30.89
N THR A 217 -17.68 0.89 -29.94
CA THR A 217 -18.63 -0.23 -30.02
C THR A 217 -20.08 0.27 -30.01
N GLU A 218 -20.42 1.23 -29.14
CA GLU A 218 -21.72 1.90 -29.14
C GLU A 218 -22.01 2.56 -30.49
N LEU A 219 -21.06 3.34 -31.01
CA LEU A 219 -21.20 4.03 -32.30
C LEU A 219 -21.42 3.05 -33.47
N VAL A 220 -20.66 1.94 -33.51
CA VAL A 220 -20.86 0.88 -34.50
C VAL A 220 -22.23 0.24 -34.37
N ASN A 221 -22.66 -0.11 -33.16
CA ASN A 221 -23.95 -0.74 -32.92
C ASN A 221 -25.12 0.18 -33.29
N ASP A 222 -25.05 1.46 -32.94
CA ASP A 222 -26.04 2.47 -33.30
C ASP A 222 -26.14 2.64 -34.81
N ALA A 223 -24.99 2.77 -35.50
CA ALA A 223 -24.95 2.92 -36.95
C ALA A 223 -25.53 1.70 -37.69
N LEU A 224 -25.28 0.49 -37.20
CA LEU A 224 -25.84 -0.75 -37.74
C LEU A 224 -27.35 -0.86 -37.43
N ALA A 225 -27.77 -0.53 -36.20
CA ALA A 225 -29.16 -0.58 -35.76
C ALA A 225 -30.06 0.39 -36.52
N GLU A 226 -29.62 1.64 -36.74
CA GLU A 226 -30.32 2.65 -37.56
C GLU A 226 -30.63 2.17 -38.98
N ARG A 227 -29.75 1.30 -39.51
CA ARG A 227 -29.79 0.82 -40.90
C ARG A 227 -30.39 -0.57 -41.03
N GLY A 228 -30.72 -1.21 -39.92
CA GLY A 228 -31.21 -2.58 -39.84
C GLY A 228 -30.24 -3.62 -40.39
N LEU A 229 -28.94 -3.34 -40.30
CA LEU A 229 -27.86 -4.25 -40.65
C LEU A 229 -27.53 -5.12 -39.43
N PRO A 230 -27.08 -6.38 -39.62
CA PRO A 230 -26.79 -7.08 -40.89
C PRO A 230 -28.03 -7.59 -41.64
N SER A 231 -29.18 -7.64 -40.97
CA SER A 231 -30.40 -8.31 -41.43
C SER A 231 -30.97 -7.80 -42.76
N ALA A 232 -30.76 -6.52 -43.10
CA ALA A 232 -31.25 -5.91 -44.34
C ALA A 232 -30.56 -6.43 -45.61
N VAL A 233 -29.31 -6.91 -45.51
CA VAL A 233 -28.43 -7.19 -46.67
C VAL A 233 -28.16 -8.69 -46.86
N GLN A 234 -28.57 -9.53 -45.92
CA GLN A 234 -28.42 -10.99 -46.02
C GLN A 234 -29.40 -11.60 -47.03
N LYS A 235 -28.96 -12.63 -47.79
CA LYS A 235 -29.70 -13.21 -48.94
C LYS A 235 -31.05 -13.75 -48.47
N GLN A 236 -32.14 -13.15 -48.93
CA GLN A 236 -33.46 -13.78 -48.82
C GLN A 236 -33.45 -14.88 -49.89
N GLU A 237 -33.13 -16.11 -49.50
CA GLU A 237 -33.25 -17.27 -50.37
C GLU A 237 -34.71 -17.38 -50.82
N CYS A 238 -34.99 -16.85 -52.00
CA CYS A 238 -36.21 -17.12 -52.74
C CYS A 238 -35.85 -18.32 -53.61
N ASP A 239 -36.18 -19.52 -53.12
CA ASP A 239 -36.16 -20.68 -54.01
C ASP A 239 -37.30 -20.48 -55.02
N GLY A 240 -37.01 -20.72 -56.28
CA GLY A 240 -37.83 -20.27 -57.41
C GLY A 240 -39.13 -21.05 -57.57
N SER A 241 -40.11 -20.80 -56.71
CA SER A 241 -41.49 -21.26 -56.90
C SER A 241 -42.50 -20.20 -56.45
N ASP A 242 -43.27 -19.72 -57.43
CA ASP A 242 -44.11 -18.52 -57.42
C ASP A 242 -45.35 -18.50 -56.49
N GLU A 243 -45.46 -19.34 -55.46
CA GLU A 243 -46.66 -19.32 -54.57
C GLU A 243 -46.44 -19.39 -53.05
N GLU A 244 -45.25 -19.68 -52.55
CA GLU A 244 -44.98 -19.68 -51.11
C GLU A 244 -43.57 -19.17 -50.87
N ASP A 245 -43.37 -18.01 -50.22
CA ASP A 245 -42.15 -17.73 -49.43
C ASP A 245 -42.20 -16.37 -48.74
N VAL A 246 -42.94 -16.33 -47.64
CA VAL A 246 -42.74 -15.33 -46.59
C VAL A 246 -41.95 -15.99 -45.46
N LYS A 247 -40.73 -16.44 -45.78
CA LYS A 247 -39.81 -17.02 -44.81
C LYS A 247 -39.19 -15.95 -43.90
N VAL A 248 -38.90 -16.29 -42.64
CA VAL A 248 -38.09 -15.46 -41.73
C VAL A 248 -36.62 -15.63 -42.11
N PRO A 249 -35.84 -14.54 -42.29
CA PRO A 249 -34.40 -14.65 -42.56
C PRO A 249 -33.67 -15.48 -41.50
N GLU A 250 -32.74 -16.34 -41.92
CA GLU A 250 -32.04 -17.26 -41.00
C GLU A 250 -31.23 -16.53 -39.92
N SER A 251 -30.72 -15.33 -40.18
CA SER A 251 -30.01 -14.54 -39.18
C SER A 251 -30.91 -14.02 -38.07
N VAL A 252 -32.06 -13.46 -38.43
CA VAL A 252 -33.08 -13.03 -37.46
C VAL A 252 -33.58 -14.24 -36.66
N TRP A 253 -33.83 -15.37 -37.33
CA TRP A 253 -34.20 -16.61 -36.65
C TRP A 253 -33.10 -17.11 -35.71
N SER A 254 -31.83 -17.10 -36.14
CA SER A 254 -30.69 -17.49 -35.33
C SER A 254 -30.53 -16.60 -34.10
N ASN A 255 -30.74 -15.28 -34.23
CA ASN A 255 -30.69 -14.35 -33.10
C ASN A 255 -31.86 -14.59 -32.13
N ILE A 256 -33.07 -14.86 -32.63
CA ILE A 256 -34.21 -15.25 -31.81
C ILE A 256 -33.92 -16.56 -31.06
N GLU A 257 -33.32 -17.55 -31.74
CA GLU A 257 -32.96 -18.84 -31.15
C GLU A 257 -31.86 -18.69 -30.09
N LYS A 258 -30.84 -17.87 -30.35
CA LYS A 258 -29.83 -17.49 -29.34
C LYS A 258 -30.49 -16.83 -28.13
N ALA A 259 -31.40 -15.88 -28.32
CA ALA A 259 -32.16 -15.24 -27.24
C ALA A 259 -33.10 -16.19 -26.48
N ARG A 260 -33.44 -17.35 -27.06
CA ARG A 260 -34.20 -18.42 -26.37
C ARG A 260 -33.28 -19.38 -25.61
N LEU A 261 -32.08 -19.61 -26.13
CA LEU A 261 -31.06 -20.45 -25.51
C LEU A 261 -30.35 -19.76 -24.35
N THR A 262 -30.42 -18.43 -24.23
CA THR A 262 -29.94 -17.71 -23.05
C THR A 262 -30.61 -18.21 -21.77
N ASN A 263 -29.94 -17.99 -20.63
CA ASN A 263 -30.42 -18.39 -19.30
C ASN A 263 -30.71 -19.89 -19.19
N SER A 264 -29.77 -20.72 -19.65
CA SER A 264 -29.86 -22.18 -19.60
C SER A 264 -31.12 -22.73 -20.27
N GLY A 265 -31.58 -22.10 -21.35
CA GLY A 265 -32.78 -22.50 -22.09
C GLY A 265 -34.11 -21.99 -21.54
N ALA A 266 -34.11 -21.16 -20.50
CA ALA A 266 -35.30 -20.47 -20.01
C ALA A 266 -35.67 -19.21 -20.83
N GLY A 267 -34.77 -18.77 -21.71
CA GLY A 267 -35.01 -17.70 -22.67
C GLY A 267 -35.40 -16.35 -22.02
N PRO A 268 -36.22 -15.53 -22.71
CA PRO A 268 -36.56 -14.19 -22.24
C PRO A 268 -37.40 -14.16 -20.94
N LEU A 269 -38.14 -15.23 -20.64
CA LEU A 269 -38.85 -15.37 -19.37
C LEU A 269 -37.88 -15.65 -18.21
N GLY A 270 -36.86 -16.48 -18.46
CA GLY A 270 -35.75 -16.69 -17.52
C GLY A 270 -34.98 -15.41 -17.23
N LEU A 271 -34.85 -14.51 -18.21
CA LEU A 271 -34.22 -13.19 -17.99
C LEU A 271 -35.02 -12.33 -17.03
N LYS A 272 -36.35 -12.26 -17.17
CA LYS A 272 -37.19 -11.53 -16.20
C LYS A 272 -37.06 -12.10 -14.79
N ALA A 273 -37.10 -13.43 -14.66
CA ALA A 273 -36.89 -14.08 -13.36
C ALA A 273 -35.50 -13.80 -12.77
N GLN A 274 -34.46 -13.74 -13.60
CA GLN A 274 -33.11 -13.38 -13.15
C GLN A 274 -33.02 -11.92 -12.69
N ILE A 275 -33.66 -10.99 -13.40
CA ILE A 275 -33.74 -9.58 -13.01
C ILE A 275 -34.47 -9.44 -11.67
N ASP A 276 -35.60 -10.15 -11.49
CA ASP A 276 -36.31 -10.18 -10.20
C ASP A 276 -35.43 -10.81 -9.09
N GLY A 277 -34.60 -11.80 -9.43
CA GLY A 277 -33.60 -12.39 -8.54
C GLY A 277 -32.51 -11.40 -8.10
N LEU A 278 -32.05 -10.52 -9.00
CA LEU A 278 -31.08 -9.47 -8.66
C LEU A 278 -31.64 -8.49 -7.62
N GLU A 279 -32.94 -8.19 -7.67
CA GLU A 279 -33.61 -7.36 -6.66
C GLU A 279 -33.62 -8.06 -5.28
N GLN A 280 -33.86 -9.38 -5.26
CA GLN A 280 -33.77 -10.16 -4.02
C GLN A 280 -32.35 -10.19 -3.45
N MET A 281 -31.32 -10.33 -4.29
CA MET A 281 -29.92 -10.29 -3.87
C MET A 281 -29.52 -8.91 -3.33
N SER A 282 -30.02 -7.85 -3.96
CA SER A 282 -29.84 -6.46 -3.48
C SER A 282 -30.46 -6.25 -2.10
N GLN A 283 -31.69 -6.73 -1.90
CA GLN A 283 -32.34 -6.67 -0.60
C GLN A 283 -31.60 -7.51 0.47
N ALA A 284 -31.08 -8.67 0.10
CA ALA A 284 -30.26 -9.49 1.00
C ALA A 284 -28.97 -8.78 1.41
N ALA A 285 -28.31 -8.07 0.47
CA ALA A 285 -27.12 -7.28 0.76
C ALA A 285 -27.43 -6.10 1.71
N GLU A 286 -28.49 -5.34 1.46
CA GLU A 286 -28.92 -4.25 2.34
C GLU A 286 -29.26 -4.76 3.75
N ASN A 287 -30.00 -5.88 3.84
CA ASN A 287 -30.32 -6.49 5.13
C ASN A 287 -29.06 -6.92 5.90
N SER A 288 -28.03 -7.43 5.20
CA SER A 288 -26.76 -7.80 5.81
C SER A 288 -26.01 -6.58 6.34
N ILE A 289 -25.96 -5.49 5.58
CA ILE A 289 -25.36 -4.22 6.00
C ILE A 289 -26.07 -3.69 7.26
N VAL A 290 -27.40 -3.62 7.24
CA VAL A 290 -28.19 -3.14 8.38
C VAL A 290 -27.96 -4.02 9.62
N LYS A 291 -27.92 -5.34 9.46
CA LYS A 291 -27.61 -6.27 10.55
C LYS A 291 -26.23 -5.99 11.16
N CYS A 292 -25.20 -5.79 10.34
CA CYS A 292 -23.85 -5.46 10.79
C CYS A 292 -23.82 -4.13 11.57
N GLU A 293 -24.50 -3.10 11.05
CA GLU A 293 -24.62 -1.80 11.72
C GLU A 293 -25.36 -1.91 13.06
N ASP A 294 -26.42 -2.71 13.11
CA ASP A 294 -27.19 -2.94 14.33
C ASP A 294 -26.37 -3.67 15.41
N GLN A 295 -25.56 -4.67 15.03
CA GLN A 295 -24.65 -5.36 15.96
C GLN A 295 -23.63 -4.40 16.59
N LEU A 296 -23.01 -3.54 15.77
CA LEU A 296 -22.05 -2.54 16.25
C LEU A 296 -22.74 -1.50 17.13
N ARG A 297 -23.95 -1.06 16.76
CA ARG A 297 -24.73 -0.10 17.55
C ARG A 297 -25.17 -0.68 18.89
N GLU A 298 -25.58 -1.94 18.93
CA GLU A 298 -25.97 -2.63 20.16
C GLU A 298 -24.79 -2.73 21.13
N GLU A 299 -23.61 -3.15 20.65
CA GLU A 299 -22.40 -3.20 21.48
C GLU A 299 -22.02 -1.82 22.04
N ALA A 300 -22.07 -0.77 21.21
CA ALA A 300 -21.76 0.59 21.64
C ALA A 300 -22.79 1.15 22.67
N GLN A 301 -24.07 0.81 22.51
CA GLN A 301 -25.10 1.16 23.48
C GLN A 301 -24.90 0.42 24.81
N GLU A 302 -24.53 -0.86 24.76
CA GLU A 302 -24.19 -1.62 25.97
C GLU A 302 -22.96 -1.06 26.68
N ASP A 303 -21.95 -0.63 25.92
CA ASP A 303 -20.76 0.06 26.46
C ASP A 303 -21.15 1.30 27.25
N SER A 304 -21.92 2.17 26.58
CA SER A 304 -22.37 3.45 27.14
C SER A 304 -23.17 3.22 28.42
N ARG A 305 -24.08 2.23 28.44
CA ARG A 305 -24.84 1.86 29.65
C ARG A 305 -23.95 1.39 30.79
N CYS A 306 -22.87 0.65 30.51
CA CYS A 306 -21.94 0.19 31.54
C CYS A 306 -21.08 1.35 32.06
N HIS A 307 -20.61 2.22 31.16
CA HIS A 307 -19.88 3.43 31.52
C HIS A 307 -20.74 4.35 32.41
N ASP A 308 -21.99 4.63 32.03
CA ASP A 308 -22.92 5.44 32.83
C ASP A 308 -23.18 4.85 34.22
N ARG A 309 -23.17 3.52 34.34
CA ARG A 309 -23.43 2.83 35.61
C ARG A 309 -22.21 2.75 36.53
N PHE A 310 -21.01 2.58 35.98
CA PHE A 310 -19.80 2.29 36.75
C PHE A 310 -18.76 3.42 36.76
N GLY A 311 -18.93 4.45 35.92
CA GLY A 311 -18.08 5.63 35.82
C GLY A 311 -16.62 5.27 35.56
N ASP A 312 -15.71 5.92 36.30
CA ASP A 312 -14.25 5.74 36.19
C ASP A 312 -13.75 4.30 36.42
N ARG A 313 -14.59 3.42 36.99
CA ARG A 313 -14.25 2.00 37.16
C ARG A 313 -14.47 1.17 35.89
N TRP A 314 -15.10 1.75 34.87
CA TRP A 314 -15.29 1.18 33.54
C TRP A 314 -14.24 1.76 32.59
N ASN A 315 -12.98 1.35 32.77
CA ASN A 315 -11.82 1.96 32.12
C ASN A 315 -11.43 1.29 30.78
N ARG A 316 -12.39 0.77 30.02
CA ARG A 316 -12.13 0.19 28.69
C ARG A 316 -12.09 1.26 27.60
N THR A 317 -11.41 0.96 26.50
CA THR A 317 -11.41 1.83 25.32
C THR A 317 -12.87 2.01 24.84
N PRO A 318 -13.34 3.26 24.64
CA PRO A 318 -14.69 3.52 24.19
C PRO A 318 -15.00 2.85 22.86
N SER A 319 -16.21 2.28 22.74
CA SER A 319 -16.68 1.65 21.51
C SER A 319 -16.75 2.59 20.30
N ASP A 320 -16.64 3.90 20.48
CA ASP A 320 -16.62 4.88 19.36
C ASP A 320 -15.30 4.89 18.58
N GLN A 321 -14.18 4.44 19.17
CA GLN A 321 -12.86 4.59 18.57
C GLN A 321 -12.40 3.36 17.75
N VAL A 322 -12.95 2.19 18.03
CA VAL A 322 -12.44 0.91 17.52
C VAL A 322 -13.12 0.42 16.22
N PRO A 323 -14.45 0.55 16.01
CA PRO A 323 -15.13 0.02 14.82
C PRO A 323 -15.16 0.97 13.62
N HIS A 324 -14.40 2.08 13.63
CA HIS A 324 -14.46 3.08 12.56
C HIS A 324 -14.12 2.51 11.16
N SER A 325 -13.20 1.54 11.11
CA SER A 325 -12.87 0.81 9.88
C SER A 325 -14.06 0.01 9.35
N PHE A 326 -14.84 -0.64 10.22
CA PHE A 326 -16.03 -1.40 9.81
C PHE A 326 -17.11 -0.47 9.25
N TYR A 327 -17.40 0.67 9.90
CA TYR A 327 -18.34 1.64 9.37
C TYR A 327 -17.91 2.18 8.00
N THR A 328 -16.62 2.45 7.82
CA THR A 328 -16.08 2.89 6.53
C THR A 328 -16.28 1.83 5.44
N GLN A 329 -16.02 0.56 5.75
CA GLN A 329 -16.23 -0.56 4.81
C GLN A 329 -17.72 -0.74 4.46
N LEU A 330 -18.61 -0.73 5.46
CA LEU A 330 -20.06 -0.85 5.25
C LEU A 330 -20.61 0.29 4.39
N GLN A 331 -20.13 1.52 4.62
CA GLN A 331 -20.48 2.69 3.80
C GLN A 331 -20.03 2.52 2.35
N GLN A 332 -18.80 2.05 2.10
CA GLN A 332 -18.31 1.75 0.76
C GLN A 332 -19.16 0.69 0.05
N TYR A 333 -19.59 -0.35 0.76
CA TYR A 333 -20.48 -1.36 0.18
C TYR A 333 -21.88 -0.81 -0.13
N ARG A 334 -22.41 0.11 0.70
CA ARG A 334 -23.69 0.78 0.42
C ARG A 334 -23.62 1.70 -0.81
N GLU A 335 -22.51 2.39 -1.01
CA GLU A 335 -22.27 3.18 -2.23
C GLU A 335 -22.24 2.30 -3.48
N LYS A 336 -21.50 1.18 -3.42
CA LYS A 336 -21.48 0.18 -4.51
C LYS A 336 -22.85 -0.43 -4.78
N LEU A 337 -23.61 -0.71 -3.72
CA LEU A 337 -24.98 -1.24 -3.82
C LEU A 337 -25.92 -0.25 -4.50
N THR A 338 -25.79 1.04 -4.19
CA THR A 338 -26.58 2.11 -4.82
C THR A 338 -26.31 2.18 -6.32
N LEU A 339 -25.03 2.16 -6.73
CA LEU A 339 -24.64 2.15 -8.14
C LEU A 339 -25.16 0.89 -8.87
N ALA A 340 -25.05 -0.28 -8.24
CA ALA A 340 -25.56 -1.53 -8.80
C ALA A 340 -27.09 -1.50 -8.98
N ASN A 341 -27.83 -0.89 -8.05
CA ASN A 341 -29.27 -0.71 -8.15
C ASN A 341 -29.66 0.21 -9.31
N GLU A 342 -28.90 1.28 -9.55
CA GLU A 342 -29.12 2.14 -10.72
C GLU A 342 -28.91 1.38 -12.04
N THR A 343 -27.86 0.57 -12.13
CA THR A 343 -27.58 -0.28 -13.31
C THR A 343 -28.68 -1.32 -13.51
N ASN A 344 -29.10 -2.01 -12.45
CA ASN A 344 -30.22 -2.96 -12.51
C ASN A 344 -31.52 -2.28 -12.95
N ALA A 345 -31.80 -1.06 -12.49
CA ALA A 345 -32.98 -0.30 -12.92
C ALA A 345 -32.92 0.07 -14.40
N LYS A 346 -31.73 0.41 -14.94
CA LYS A 346 -31.54 0.65 -16.38
C LYS A 346 -31.76 -0.63 -17.19
N LEU A 347 -31.19 -1.75 -16.75
CA LEU A 347 -31.38 -3.07 -17.36
C LEU A 347 -32.87 -3.46 -17.40
N ARG A 348 -33.58 -3.29 -16.28
CA ARG A 348 -35.02 -3.58 -16.19
C ARG A 348 -35.83 -2.71 -17.17
N ARG A 349 -35.54 -1.40 -17.24
CA ARG A 349 -36.18 -0.50 -18.21
C ARG A 349 -35.88 -0.91 -19.67
N LYS A 350 -34.66 -1.35 -19.97
CA LYS A 350 -34.26 -1.83 -21.30
C LYS A 350 -35.11 -3.03 -21.73
N VAL A 351 -35.31 -4.00 -20.85
CA VAL A 351 -36.16 -5.17 -21.12
C VAL A 351 -37.65 -4.81 -21.17
N ASP A 352 -38.12 -3.96 -20.26
CA ASP A 352 -39.53 -3.53 -20.19
C ASP A 352 -39.93 -2.59 -21.35
N SER A 353 -38.97 -1.94 -22.01
CA SER A 353 -39.21 -1.07 -23.17
C SER A 353 -39.56 -1.83 -24.45
N ILE A 354 -39.30 -3.14 -24.50
CA ILE A 354 -39.62 -3.99 -25.65
C ILE A 354 -41.15 -4.19 -25.69
N ASP A 355 -41.76 -3.86 -26.84
CA ASP A 355 -43.20 -4.03 -27.05
C ASP A 355 -43.66 -5.46 -26.69
N ALA A 356 -44.74 -5.58 -25.93
CA ALA A 356 -45.25 -6.87 -25.45
C ALA A 356 -45.57 -7.87 -26.58
N ALA A 357 -46.01 -7.40 -27.75
CA ALA A 357 -46.26 -8.24 -28.92
C ALA A 357 -44.96 -8.74 -29.55
N VAL A 358 -43.93 -7.89 -29.61
CA VAL A 358 -42.58 -8.23 -30.10
C VAL A 358 -41.90 -9.19 -29.13
N PHE A 359 -41.97 -8.92 -27.82
CA PHE A 359 -41.45 -9.78 -26.77
C PHE A 359 -42.12 -11.17 -26.81
N GLY A 360 -43.45 -11.23 -26.94
CA GLY A 360 -44.18 -12.49 -27.08
C GLY A 360 -43.79 -13.28 -28.33
N ALA A 361 -43.62 -12.58 -29.46
CA ALA A 361 -43.17 -13.18 -30.72
C ALA A 361 -41.75 -13.79 -30.59
N VAL A 362 -40.78 -13.03 -30.08
CA VAL A 362 -39.41 -13.50 -29.88
C VAL A 362 -39.34 -14.62 -28.84
N SER A 363 -40.16 -14.58 -27.79
CA SER A 363 -40.09 -15.55 -26.69
C SER A 363 -40.74 -16.89 -26.98
N SER A 364 -41.87 -16.92 -27.70
CA SER A 364 -42.76 -18.10 -27.71
C SER A 364 -43.18 -18.60 -29.08
N LYS A 365 -43.20 -17.76 -30.12
CA LYS A 365 -43.73 -18.16 -31.43
C LYS A 365 -42.80 -19.11 -32.17
N THR A 366 -43.34 -20.11 -32.87
CA THR A 366 -42.52 -20.95 -33.75
C THR A 366 -42.11 -20.19 -35.02
N LYS A 367 -41.14 -20.72 -35.78
CA LYS A 367 -40.73 -20.13 -37.06
C LYS A 367 -41.92 -19.96 -38.00
N GLU A 368 -42.80 -20.96 -38.04
CA GLU A 368 -44.02 -20.99 -38.87
C GLU A 368 -45.05 -19.91 -38.47
N GLU A 369 -45.20 -19.65 -37.18
CA GLU A 369 -46.09 -18.61 -36.65
C GLU A 369 -45.57 -17.19 -36.92
N LEU A 370 -44.25 -16.99 -36.83
CA LEU A 370 -43.62 -15.72 -37.23
C LEU A 370 -43.76 -15.49 -38.73
N GLU A 371 -43.62 -16.54 -39.54
CA GLU A 371 -43.83 -16.48 -40.99
C GLU A 371 -45.31 -16.17 -41.33
N ALA A 372 -46.28 -16.67 -40.57
CA ALA A 372 -47.69 -16.29 -40.68
C ALA A 372 -47.94 -14.81 -40.31
N ASP A 373 -47.31 -14.31 -39.25
CA ASP A 373 -47.37 -12.90 -38.86
C ASP A 373 -46.78 -11.96 -39.93
N LEU A 374 -45.77 -12.41 -40.66
CA LEU A 374 -45.21 -11.67 -41.79
C LEU A 374 -46.15 -11.68 -43.00
N ARG A 375 -46.83 -12.81 -43.27
CA ARG A 375 -47.81 -12.97 -44.38
C ARG A 375 -48.97 -12.00 -44.28
N SER A 376 -49.46 -11.77 -43.06
CA SER A 376 -50.54 -10.80 -42.79
C SER A 376 -50.15 -9.34 -43.07
N THR A 377 -48.85 -9.05 -43.21
CA THR A 377 -48.31 -7.71 -43.50
C THR A 377 -47.87 -7.53 -44.95
N SER A 378 -47.74 -8.61 -45.72
CA SER A 378 -47.29 -8.59 -47.11
C SER A 378 -48.48 -8.51 -48.06
N ALA A 379 -49.02 -7.32 -48.23
CA ALA A 379 -49.88 -7.01 -49.38
C ALA A 379 -49.18 -5.96 -50.25
N MET A 380 -48.11 -6.35 -50.97
CA MET A 380 -47.68 -5.63 -52.19
C MET A 380 -46.84 -6.53 -53.13
N PRO A 381 -47.16 -6.56 -54.45
CA PRO A 381 -46.40 -7.26 -55.48
C PRO A 381 -45.21 -6.40 -55.93
N GLY A 382 -44.00 -6.66 -55.44
CA GLY A 382 -42.82 -5.88 -55.85
C GLY A 382 -41.44 -6.44 -55.48
N GLN A 383 -41.34 -7.30 -54.47
CA GLN A 383 -40.04 -7.84 -54.04
C GLN A 383 -39.36 -8.72 -55.11
N SER A 384 -40.14 -9.43 -55.93
CA SER A 384 -39.61 -10.26 -57.01
C SER A 384 -38.94 -9.48 -58.16
N ARG A 385 -39.04 -8.14 -58.19
CA ARG A 385 -38.35 -7.28 -59.18
C ARG A 385 -36.97 -6.77 -58.74
N LEU A 386 -36.59 -6.95 -57.46
CA LEU A 386 -35.31 -6.47 -56.92
C LEU A 386 -34.15 -7.44 -57.16
N THR A 387 -34.40 -8.72 -56.96
CA THR A 387 -33.42 -9.82 -57.09
C THR A 387 -33.00 -10.08 -58.54
N ALA A 388 -33.70 -9.50 -59.51
CA ALA A 388 -33.43 -9.67 -60.93
C ALA A 388 -32.44 -8.64 -61.52
N ASP A 389 -32.05 -7.58 -60.79
CA ASP A 389 -31.04 -6.62 -61.27
C ASP A 389 -29.64 -6.95 -60.74
N PRO A 390 -28.69 -7.34 -61.62
CA PRO A 390 -27.34 -7.69 -61.21
C PRO A 390 -26.60 -6.54 -60.52
N LYS A 391 -26.97 -5.27 -60.76
CA LYS A 391 -26.30 -4.12 -60.11
C LYS A 391 -26.70 -3.97 -58.64
N ILE A 392 -27.97 -4.21 -58.32
CA ILE A 392 -28.48 -4.12 -56.93
C ILE A 392 -27.94 -5.28 -56.10
N GLU A 393 -27.92 -6.49 -56.67
CA GLU A 393 -27.36 -7.66 -55.99
C GLU A 393 -25.83 -7.53 -55.78
N ALA A 394 -25.11 -6.96 -56.74
CA ALA A 394 -23.68 -6.67 -56.56
C ALA A 394 -23.39 -5.60 -55.50
N ALA A 395 -24.25 -4.57 -55.37
CA ALA A 395 -24.13 -3.57 -54.30
C ALA A 395 -24.48 -4.15 -52.92
N ARG A 396 -25.46 -5.07 -52.87
CA ARG A 396 -25.87 -5.81 -51.69
C ARG A 396 -24.75 -6.72 -51.16
N MET A 397 -24.17 -7.55 -52.04
CA MET A 397 -23.03 -8.42 -51.67
C MET A 397 -21.85 -7.60 -51.12
N ARG A 398 -21.51 -6.48 -51.78
CA ARG A 398 -20.47 -5.56 -51.28
C ARG A 398 -20.79 -5.03 -49.88
N CYS A 399 -22.04 -4.67 -49.61
CA CYS A 399 -22.44 -4.18 -48.29
C CYS A 399 -22.39 -5.30 -47.23
N ALA A 400 -22.77 -6.54 -47.56
CA ALA A 400 -22.64 -7.68 -46.65
C ALA A 400 -21.16 -7.94 -46.30
N ASP A 401 -20.28 -7.98 -47.30
CA ASP A 401 -18.84 -8.17 -47.09
C ASP A 401 -18.24 -7.07 -46.20
N CYS A 402 -18.69 -5.81 -46.36
CA CYS A 402 -18.28 -4.71 -45.49
C CYS A 402 -18.74 -4.88 -44.04
N VAL A 403 -19.98 -5.34 -43.81
CA VAL A 403 -20.51 -5.59 -42.46
C VAL A 403 -19.78 -6.76 -41.78
N ASP A 404 -19.56 -7.87 -42.49
CA ASP A 404 -18.82 -9.02 -41.96
C ASP A 404 -17.38 -8.62 -41.61
N ARG A 405 -16.74 -7.81 -42.45
CA ARG A 405 -15.40 -7.26 -42.16
C ARG A 405 -15.40 -6.34 -40.93
N LEU A 406 -16.39 -5.47 -40.79
CA LEU A 406 -16.51 -4.58 -39.62
C LEU A 406 -16.67 -5.39 -38.32
N GLN A 407 -17.51 -6.44 -38.33
CA GLN A 407 -17.70 -7.32 -37.18
C GLN A 407 -16.44 -8.12 -36.84
N ALA A 408 -15.72 -8.62 -37.85
CA ALA A 408 -14.46 -9.33 -37.64
C ALA A 408 -13.37 -8.41 -37.06
N GLU A 409 -13.21 -7.19 -37.59
CA GLU A 409 -12.23 -6.22 -37.08
C GLU A 409 -12.60 -5.75 -35.66
N LEU A 410 -13.88 -5.56 -35.35
CA LEU A 410 -14.32 -5.24 -33.99
C LEU A 410 -13.99 -6.37 -33.00
N ALA A 411 -14.13 -7.62 -33.42
CA ALA A 411 -13.73 -8.78 -32.60
C ALA A 411 -12.20 -8.84 -32.39
N THR A 412 -11.40 -8.59 -33.43
CA THR A 412 -9.93 -8.53 -33.32
C THR A 412 -9.50 -7.41 -32.38
N VAL A 413 -10.04 -6.21 -32.52
CA VAL A 413 -9.71 -5.07 -31.64
C VAL A 413 -10.12 -5.34 -30.21
N LYS A 414 -11.26 -6.04 -29.99
CA LYS A 414 -11.63 -6.49 -28.65
C LYS A 414 -10.57 -7.39 -28.02
N GLU A 415 -10.05 -8.37 -28.77
CA GLU A 415 -9.00 -9.27 -28.30
C GLU A 415 -7.68 -8.51 -28.01
N GLU A 416 -7.33 -7.52 -28.85
CA GLU A 416 -6.19 -6.63 -28.62
C GLU A 416 -6.34 -5.80 -27.33
N VAL A 417 -7.53 -5.24 -27.07
CA VAL A 417 -7.82 -4.48 -25.84
C VAL A 417 -7.73 -5.38 -24.60
N GLU A 418 -8.34 -6.56 -24.64
CA GLU A 418 -8.29 -7.51 -23.52
C GLU A 418 -6.87 -8.00 -23.23
N SER A 419 -6.11 -8.34 -24.26
CA SER A 419 -4.71 -8.76 -24.10
C SER A 419 -3.84 -7.63 -23.55
N PHE A 420 -4.06 -6.39 -23.99
CA PHE A 420 -3.38 -5.22 -23.44
C PHE A 420 -3.69 -5.03 -21.95
N ARG A 421 -4.99 -5.07 -21.60
CA ARG A 421 -5.46 -4.96 -20.22
C ARG A 421 -4.83 -6.02 -19.31
N GLN A 422 -4.81 -7.27 -19.77
CA GLN A 422 -4.21 -8.37 -19.01
C GLN A 422 -2.70 -8.18 -18.80
N ASN A 423 -1.97 -7.81 -19.85
CA ASN A 423 -0.52 -7.61 -19.77
C ASN A 423 -0.16 -6.44 -18.84
N ALA A 424 -0.87 -5.31 -18.94
CA ALA A 424 -0.62 -4.14 -18.11
C ALA A 424 -0.87 -4.44 -16.62
N LEU A 425 -1.97 -5.13 -16.29
CA LEU A 425 -2.34 -5.41 -14.89
C LEU A 425 -1.49 -6.51 -14.23
N GLN A 426 -0.89 -7.42 -15.01
CA GLN A 426 -0.04 -8.50 -14.48
C GLN A 426 1.42 -8.09 -14.25
N GLU A 427 1.86 -6.95 -14.80
CA GLU A 427 3.24 -6.51 -14.62
C GLU A 427 3.54 -6.19 -13.15
N ASN A 428 4.67 -6.69 -12.65
CA ASN A 428 5.13 -6.41 -11.29
C ASN A 428 6.13 -5.24 -11.29
N PRO A 429 5.75 -4.04 -10.78
CA PRO A 429 6.62 -2.86 -10.76
C PRO A 429 7.65 -2.89 -9.61
N THR A 430 7.50 -3.79 -8.64
CA THR A 430 8.33 -3.88 -7.42
C THR A 430 9.84 -3.92 -7.69
N PRO A 431 10.38 -4.77 -8.60
CA PRO A 431 11.83 -4.82 -8.85
C PRO A 431 12.41 -3.49 -9.36
N THR A 432 11.70 -2.81 -10.26
CA THR A 432 12.13 -1.51 -10.82
C THR A 432 12.11 -0.42 -9.76
N LEU A 433 11.09 -0.40 -8.90
CA LEU A 433 10.98 0.56 -7.80
C LEU A 433 12.02 0.30 -6.69
N LEU A 434 12.38 -0.97 -6.43
CA LEU A 434 13.46 -1.33 -5.51
C LEU A 434 14.83 -0.83 -6.01
N GLN A 435 15.11 -0.92 -7.32
CA GLN A 435 16.37 -0.42 -7.88
C GLN A 435 16.49 1.10 -7.84
N ARG A 436 15.37 1.83 -7.86
CA ARG A 436 15.31 3.29 -7.92
C ARG A 436 14.77 3.93 -6.64
N GLN A 437 15.24 3.43 -5.50
CA GLN A 437 14.76 3.87 -4.18
C GLN A 437 14.99 5.37 -3.87
N SER A 438 15.93 6.04 -4.57
CA SER A 438 16.16 7.49 -4.44
C SER A 438 15.10 8.35 -5.11
N ASP A 439 14.49 7.88 -6.20
CA ASP A 439 13.63 8.67 -7.10
C ASP A 439 12.37 7.89 -7.51
N LEU A 440 11.62 7.43 -6.51
CA LEU A 440 10.46 6.56 -6.69
C LEU A 440 9.37 7.19 -7.57
N ASP A 441 9.11 8.49 -7.43
CA ASP A 441 8.08 9.19 -8.21
C ASP A 441 8.41 9.23 -9.71
N ALA A 442 9.68 9.50 -10.04
CA ALA A 442 10.14 9.49 -11.42
C ALA A 442 10.08 8.08 -12.01
N ALA A 443 10.40 7.05 -11.22
CA ALA A 443 10.30 5.66 -11.65
C ALA A 443 8.85 5.23 -11.93
N VAL A 444 7.89 5.64 -11.08
CA VAL A 444 6.46 5.40 -11.33
C VAL A 444 6.01 6.05 -12.63
N GLN A 445 6.38 7.31 -12.87
CA GLN A 445 5.99 8.03 -14.09
C GLN A 445 6.58 7.38 -15.35
N GLU A 446 7.82 6.93 -15.30
CA GLU A 446 8.47 6.26 -16.42
C GLU A 446 7.81 4.91 -16.74
N LEU A 447 7.45 4.12 -15.73
CA LEU A 447 6.70 2.89 -15.91
C LEU A 447 5.33 3.14 -16.54
N LEU A 448 4.62 4.19 -16.12
CA LEU A 448 3.34 4.58 -16.72
C LEU A 448 3.52 5.00 -18.19
N CYS A 449 4.55 5.79 -18.50
CA CYS A 449 4.86 6.18 -19.88
C CYS A 449 5.21 4.97 -20.75
N ALA A 450 5.92 3.97 -20.23
CA ALA A 450 6.24 2.75 -20.97
C ALA A 450 4.97 1.95 -21.36
N HIS A 451 3.93 2.01 -20.53
CA HIS A 451 2.63 1.38 -20.78
C HIS A 451 1.67 2.25 -21.58
N SER A 452 2.01 3.51 -21.89
CA SER A 452 1.16 4.38 -22.68
C SER A 452 1.06 3.86 -24.12
N ASN A 453 0.00 3.08 -24.38
CA ASN A 453 -0.13 2.36 -25.64
C ASN A 453 -0.92 3.19 -26.64
N THR A 454 -0.21 4.11 -27.28
CA THR A 454 -0.72 4.92 -28.40
C THR A 454 -1.22 4.05 -29.55
N ALA A 455 -0.61 2.88 -29.79
CA ALA A 455 -0.96 2.01 -30.91
C ALA A 455 -2.39 1.43 -30.79
N VAL A 456 -2.80 0.94 -29.62
CA VAL A 456 -4.16 0.39 -29.44
C VAL A 456 -5.21 1.48 -29.58
N LEU A 457 -4.97 2.67 -29.01
CA LEU A 457 -5.86 3.82 -29.18
C LEU A 457 -5.95 4.27 -30.64
N GLU A 458 -4.84 4.26 -31.38
CA GLU A 458 -4.83 4.52 -32.81
C GLU A 458 -5.63 3.47 -33.59
N THR A 459 -5.49 2.18 -33.26
CA THR A 459 -6.27 1.11 -33.88
C THR A 459 -7.77 1.31 -33.65
N ILE A 460 -8.20 1.58 -32.41
CA ILE A 460 -9.60 1.87 -32.06
C ILE A 460 -10.12 3.06 -32.86
N ASN A 461 -9.42 4.21 -32.81
CA ASN A 461 -9.84 5.41 -33.52
C ASN A 461 -9.86 5.23 -35.04
N SER A 462 -8.97 4.40 -35.58
CA SER A 462 -8.92 4.10 -37.02
C SER A 462 -10.08 3.23 -37.49
N LEU A 463 -10.76 2.47 -36.62
CA LEU A 463 -11.90 1.61 -37.02
C LEU A 463 -13.03 2.40 -37.66
N GLN A 464 -13.27 3.63 -37.17
CA GLN A 464 -14.31 4.50 -37.72
C GLN A 464 -14.06 4.79 -39.21
N SER A 465 -12.87 5.30 -39.57
CA SER A 465 -12.55 5.62 -40.97
C SER A 465 -12.26 4.38 -41.82
N ARG A 466 -11.66 3.33 -41.24
CA ARG A 466 -11.26 2.13 -41.98
C ARG A 466 -12.43 1.22 -42.33
N CYS A 467 -13.42 1.10 -41.46
CA CYS A 467 -14.44 0.06 -41.55
C CYS A 467 -15.86 0.63 -41.46
N LEU A 468 -16.14 1.54 -40.52
CA LEU A 468 -17.50 2.04 -40.35
C LEU A 468 -17.95 2.97 -41.49
N GLU A 469 -17.16 3.99 -41.83
CA GLU A 469 -17.44 4.91 -42.95
C GLU A 469 -17.66 4.19 -44.29
N PRO A 470 -16.79 3.25 -44.72
CA PRO A 470 -17.02 2.52 -45.97
C PRO A 470 -18.26 1.60 -45.90
N THR A 471 -18.60 1.07 -44.72
CA THR A 471 -19.83 0.29 -44.53
C THR A 471 -21.06 1.16 -44.71
N ILE A 472 -21.07 2.37 -44.13
CA ILE A 472 -22.15 3.35 -44.29
C ILE A 472 -22.26 3.80 -45.76
N ALA A 473 -21.14 4.06 -46.43
CA ALA A 473 -21.13 4.45 -47.84
C ALA A 473 -21.68 3.33 -48.74
N SER A 474 -21.27 2.09 -48.51
CA SER A 474 -21.78 0.93 -49.25
C SER A 474 -23.27 0.69 -48.99
N TYR A 475 -23.75 0.94 -47.77
CA TYR A 475 -25.17 0.86 -47.44
C TYR A 475 -25.97 1.92 -48.19
N ASN A 476 -25.50 3.17 -48.19
CA ASN A 476 -26.18 4.27 -48.89
C ASN A 476 -26.25 4.01 -50.40
N GLU A 477 -25.17 3.52 -51.03
CA GLU A 477 -25.15 3.13 -52.45
C GLU A 477 -26.21 2.06 -52.74
N TRP A 478 -26.30 1.03 -51.89
CA TRP A 478 -27.28 -0.03 -52.02
C TRP A 478 -28.71 0.49 -51.81
N ASN A 479 -28.95 1.26 -50.74
CA ASN A 479 -30.26 1.79 -50.39
C ASN A 479 -30.78 2.76 -51.46
N ASP A 480 -29.93 3.64 -51.99
CA ASP A 480 -30.29 4.57 -53.07
C ASP A 480 -30.68 3.81 -54.35
N ALA A 481 -29.95 2.74 -54.69
CA ALA A 481 -30.29 1.88 -55.83
C ALA A 481 -31.64 1.16 -55.65
N VAL A 482 -31.99 0.78 -54.41
CA VAL A 482 -33.28 0.17 -54.06
C VAL A 482 -34.40 1.21 -54.11
N VAL A 483 -34.21 2.39 -53.50
CA VAL A 483 -35.20 3.48 -53.45
C VAL A 483 -35.51 4.01 -54.85
N ALA A 484 -34.50 4.13 -55.72
CA ALA A 484 -34.67 4.56 -57.10
C ALA A 484 -35.60 3.64 -57.93
N LYS A 485 -35.73 2.36 -57.54
CA LYS A 485 -36.55 1.38 -58.26
C LYS A 485 -37.97 1.19 -57.70
N ILE A 486 -38.15 1.33 -56.38
CA ILE A 486 -39.42 1.00 -55.71
C ILE A 486 -40.16 2.24 -55.18
N GLY A 487 -39.46 3.37 -55.03
CA GLY A 487 -39.96 4.53 -54.29
C GLY A 487 -39.91 4.31 -52.77
N GLN A 488 -40.16 5.36 -51.98
CA GLN A 488 -40.17 5.33 -50.51
C GLN A 488 -41.39 4.58 -49.94
N ALA A 489 -41.55 3.29 -50.25
CA ALA A 489 -42.50 2.46 -49.52
C ALA A 489 -41.81 1.96 -48.24
N LYS A 490 -42.20 2.50 -47.07
CA LYS A 490 -41.83 1.92 -45.77
C LYS A 490 -42.32 0.47 -45.75
N ASN A 491 -41.39 -0.47 -45.88
CA ASN A 491 -41.70 -1.87 -45.97
C ASN A 491 -42.09 -2.37 -44.56
N SER A 492 -43.39 -2.44 -44.25
CA SER A 492 -43.91 -2.88 -42.95
C SER A 492 -43.36 -4.25 -42.50
N ARG A 493 -42.98 -5.11 -43.47
CA ARG A 493 -42.25 -6.36 -43.23
C ARG A 493 -40.85 -6.11 -42.67
N GLN A 494 -40.07 -5.21 -43.25
CA GLN A 494 -38.73 -4.85 -42.74
C GLN A 494 -38.82 -4.22 -41.35
N GLY A 495 -39.84 -3.39 -41.09
CA GLY A 495 -40.07 -2.84 -39.75
C GLY A 495 -40.34 -3.92 -38.68
N LYS A 496 -41.13 -4.96 -39.00
CA LYS A 496 -41.37 -6.09 -38.09
C LYS A 496 -40.11 -6.95 -37.88
N LEU A 497 -39.38 -7.26 -38.96
CA LEU A 497 -38.14 -8.04 -38.88
C LEU A 497 -37.07 -7.30 -38.07
N HIS A 498 -36.93 -5.99 -38.28
CA HIS A 498 -36.05 -5.13 -37.50
C HIS A 498 -36.44 -5.10 -36.02
N ALA A 499 -37.73 -4.96 -35.72
CA ALA A 499 -38.21 -4.98 -34.34
C ALA A 499 -37.91 -6.31 -33.64
N TRP A 500 -38.06 -7.46 -34.33
CA TRP A 500 -37.71 -8.76 -33.77
C TRP A 500 -36.21 -8.95 -33.56
N ASP A 501 -35.39 -8.55 -34.52
CA ASP A 501 -33.93 -8.66 -34.46
C ASP A 501 -33.34 -7.74 -33.39
N SER A 502 -33.82 -6.50 -33.33
CA SER A 502 -33.46 -5.52 -32.30
C SER A 502 -33.87 -6.01 -30.91
N ALA A 503 -35.07 -6.55 -30.75
CA ALA A 503 -35.51 -7.13 -29.48
C ALA A 503 -34.70 -8.37 -29.08
N ALA A 504 -34.40 -9.28 -30.01
CA ALA A 504 -33.58 -10.46 -29.75
C ALA A 504 -32.16 -10.06 -29.31
N THR A 505 -31.56 -9.10 -29.99
CA THR A 505 -30.22 -8.55 -29.65
C THR A 505 -30.25 -7.89 -28.28
N ALA A 506 -31.24 -7.04 -28.01
CA ALA A 506 -31.40 -6.40 -26.71
C ALA A 506 -31.55 -7.41 -25.57
N LEU A 507 -32.26 -8.52 -25.78
CA LEU A 507 -32.42 -9.61 -24.81
C LEU A 507 -31.12 -10.39 -24.58
N ILE A 508 -30.34 -10.65 -25.63
CA ILE A 508 -29.02 -11.29 -25.50
C ILE A 508 -28.07 -10.41 -24.69
N THR A 509 -27.98 -9.11 -25.02
CA THR A 509 -27.14 -8.17 -24.27
C THR A 509 -27.60 -8.05 -22.82
N ALA A 510 -28.91 -7.91 -22.60
CA ALA A 510 -29.49 -7.84 -21.26
C ALA A 510 -29.24 -9.12 -20.43
N SER A 511 -29.21 -10.30 -21.06
CA SER A 511 -28.84 -11.56 -20.40
C SER A 511 -27.37 -11.56 -19.95
N GLY A 512 -26.46 -11.03 -20.76
CA GLY A 512 -25.05 -10.83 -20.38
C GLY A 512 -24.91 -9.88 -19.19
N GLU A 513 -25.51 -8.68 -19.29
CA GLU A 513 -25.54 -7.69 -18.20
C GLU A 513 -26.13 -8.27 -16.91
N ALA A 514 -27.22 -9.05 -17.01
CA ALA A 514 -27.83 -9.70 -15.85
C ALA A 514 -26.92 -10.78 -15.23
N ALA A 515 -26.17 -11.54 -16.03
CA ALA A 515 -25.23 -12.55 -15.55
C ALA A 515 -24.05 -11.91 -14.80
N GLU A 516 -23.53 -10.80 -15.31
CA GLU A 516 -22.53 -9.99 -14.62
C GLU A 516 -23.07 -9.44 -13.29
N GLY A 517 -24.32 -8.96 -13.29
CA GLY A 517 -25.03 -8.58 -12.06
C GLY A 517 -25.07 -9.70 -11.03
N VAL A 518 -25.43 -10.93 -11.43
CA VAL A 518 -25.49 -12.08 -10.51
C VAL A 518 -24.10 -12.38 -9.94
N ALA A 519 -23.06 -12.32 -10.76
CA ALA A 519 -21.69 -12.51 -10.31
C ALA A 519 -21.24 -11.42 -9.32
N PHE A 520 -21.60 -10.17 -9.58
CA PHE A 520 -21.33 -9.03 -8.69
C PHE A 520 -22.01 -9.23 -7.33
N PHE A 521 -23.32 -9.49 -7.29
CA PHE A 521 -24.04 -9.64 -6.03
C PHE A 521 -23.60 -10.88 -5.25
N SER A 522 -23.27 -11.97 -5.93
CA SER A 522 -22.73 -13.16 -5.27
C SER A 522 -21.43 -12.84 -4.52
N ARG A 523 -20.48 -12.16 -5.19
CA ARG A 523 -19.24 -11.72 -4.57
C ARG A 523 -19.47 -10.70 -3.45
N LEU A 524 -20.38 -9.75 -3.65
CA LEU A 524 -20.73 -8.76 -2.63
C LEU A 524 -21.28 -9.42 -1.36
N LEU A 525 -22.18 -10.41 -1.51
CA LEU A 525 -22.74 -11.16 -0.40
C LEU A 525 -21.66 -11.99 0.33
N ASP A 526 -20.73 -12.60 -0.40
CA ASP A 526 -19.60 -13.31 0.20
C ASP A 526 -18.72 -12.37 1.05
N TYR A 527 -18.40 -11.17 0.52
CA TYR A 527 -17.64 -10.16 1.26
C TYR A 527 -18.40 -9.65 2.49
N LEU A 528 -19.70 -9.37 2.36
CA LEU A 528 -20.54 -8.97 3.48
C LEU A 528 -20.63 -10.07 4.54
N GLY A 529 -20.64 -11.35 4.13
CA GLY A 529 -20.56 -12.48 5.05
C GLY A 529 -19.27 -12.51 5.86
N GLN A 530 -18.12 -12.19 5.24
CA GLN A 530 -16.85 -12.06 5.96
C GLN A 530 -16.85 -10.89 6.94
N VAL A 531 -17.42 -9.74 6.54
CA VAL A 531 -17.54 -8.57 7.42
C VAL A 531 -18.47 -8.85 8.59
N ASP A 532 -19.62 -9.49 8.37
CA ASP A 532 -20.55 -9.94 9.42
C ASP A 532 -19.84 -10.87 10.43
N GLN A 533 -19.01 -11.81 9.94
CA GLN A 533 -18.21 -12.66 10.81
C GLN A 533 -17.19 -11.87 11.64
N GLN A 534 -16.44 -10.94 11.02
CA GLN A 534 -15.45 -10.11 11.72
C GLN A 534 -16.09 -9.21 12.77
N ILE A 535 -17.24 -8.61 12.46
CA ILE A 535 -18.04 -7.82 13.40
C ILE A 535 -18.56 -8.71 14.52
N GLY A 536 -19.04 -9.92 14.22
CA GLY A 536 -19.45 -10.91 15.20
C GLY A 536 -18.34 -11.28 16.17
N ASP A 537 -17.14 -11.56 15.67
CA ASP A 537 -15.96 -11.86 16.49
C ASP A 537 -15.55 -10.66 17.36
N TYR A 538 -15.62 -9.45 16.81
CA TYR A 538 -15.38 -8.21 17.55
C TYR A 538 -16.37 -8.02 18.70
N VAL A 539 -17.67 -8.12 18.43
CA VAL A 539 -18.73 -7.98 19.43
C VAL A 539 -18.62 -9.08 20.49
N PHE A 540 -18.26 -10.30 20.10
CA PHE A 540 -17.99 -11.39 21.04
C PHE A 540 -16.83 -11.08 21.98
N ALA A 541 -15.69 -10.64 21.44
CA ALA A 541 -14.53 -10.25 22.25
C ALA A 541 -14.87 -9.11 23.23
N ARG A 542 -15.64 -8.11 22.79
CA ARG A 542 -16.12 -7.00 23.63
C ARG A 542 -17.09 -7.46 24.72
N THR A 543 -17.93 -8.44 24.41
CA THR A 543 -18.84 -9.05 25.38
C THR A 543 -18.08 -9.82 26.46
N GLU A 544 -17.03 -10.55 26.08
CA GLU A 544 -16.19 -11.27 27.04
C GLU A 544 -15.37 -10.32 27.92
N GLU A 545 -14.84 -9.23 27.34
CA GLU A 545 -14.22 -8.13 28.09
C GLU A 545 -15.20 -7.52 29.11
N LYS A 546 -16.42 -7.20 28.67
CA LYS A 546 -17.50 -6.69 29.52
C LYS A 546 -17.77 -7.64 30.69
N ASN A 547 -17.94 -8.94 30.41
CA ASN A 547 -18.19 -9.95 31.42
C ASN A 547 -17.03 -10.09 32.42
N GLY A 548 -15.79 -10.03 31.96
CA GLY A 548 -14.59 -10.02 32.80
C GLY A 548 -14.54 -8.82 33.73
N MET A 549 -14.80 -7.62 33.21
CA MET A 549 -14.85 -6.40 34.02
C MET A 549 -15.99 -6.44 35.05
N LEU A 550 -17.18 -6.88 34.67
CA LEU A 550 -18.30 -7.04 35.61
C LEU A 550 -17.98 -8.03 36.73
N ARG A 551 -17.31 -9.17 36.44
CA ARG A 551 -16.87 -10.11 37.47
C ARG A 551 -15.87 -9.47 38.43
N ASN A 552 -14.90 -8.71 37.92
CA ASN A 552 -13.94 -7.99 38.77
C ASN A 552 -14.62 -6.95 39.66
N LEU A 553 -15.58 -6.21 39.12
CA LEU A 553 -16.37 -5.22 39.86
C LEU A 553 -17.25 -5.85 40.94
N GLN A 554 -17.84 -7.02 40.65
CA GLN A 554 -18.67 -7.76 41.62
C GLN A 554 -17.83 -8.48 42.68
N GLY A 555 -16.67 -9.04 42.31
CA GLY A 555 -15.73 -9.66 43.25
C GLY A 555 -15.14 -8.67 44.26
N ASN A 556 -15.04 -7.39 43.89
CA ASN A 556 -14.52 -6.34 44.77
C ASN A 556 -15.51 -5.87 45.85
N PHE A 557 -16.78 -6.29 45.84
CA PHE A 557 -17.73 -5.93 46.91
C PHE A 557 -17.45 -6.64 48.25
N ASN A 558 -16.59 -7.66 48.27
CA ASN A 558 -16.29 -8.46 49.48
C ASN A 558 -14.91 -8.17 50.11
N SER A 559 -14.20 -7.14 49.65
CA SER A 559 -12.86 -6.79 50.15
C SER A 559 -12.89 -5.58 51.12
N PRO A 560 -12.15 -5.62 52.26
CA PRO A 560 -12.13 -4.50 53.22
C PRO A 560 -11.49 -3.24 52.62
N PRO A 561 -11.84 -2.02 53.09
CA PRO A 561 -11.28 -0.78 52.56
C PRO A 561 -9.81 -0.68 52.96
N GLY A 562 -8.90 -0.76 51.99
CA GLY A 562 -7.46 -0.56 52.22
C GLY A 562 -6.48 -1.18 51.23
N GLN A 563 -6.93 -2.03 50.29
CA GLN A 563 -6.05 -2.54 49.24
C GLN A 563 -6.54 -2.07 47.87
N MET A 564 -5.77 -1.16 47.25
CA MET A 564 -5.88 -0.91 45.82
C MET A 564 -5.50 -2.21 45.09
N PRO A 565 -6.38 -2.78 44.25
CA PRO A 565 -5.97 -3.86 43.38
C PRO A 565 -5.01 -3.30 42.33
N SER A 566 -3.89 -4.00 42.13
CA SER A 566 -3.09 -3.83 40.92
C SER A 566 -4.00 -4.03 39.72
N SER A 567 -4.16 -2.99 38.92
CA SER A 567 -4.78 -3.08 37.60
C SER A 567 -4.11 -4.24 36.84
N PRO A 568 -4.84 -5.24 36.32
CA PRO A 568 -4.29 -6.03 35.26
C PRO A 568 -4.25 -5.08 34.06
N TYR A 569 -3.13 -4.38 33.91
CA TYR A 569 -2.69 -4.00 32.59
C TYR A 569 -2.61 -5.32 31.82
N ILE A 570 -3.67 -5.66 31.08
CA ILE A 570 -3.47 -6.38 29.84
C ILE A 570 -2.67 -5.39 29.00
N GLN A 571 -1.34 -5.46 29.15
CA GLN A 571 -0.45 -5.00 28.12
C GLN A 571 -0.97 -5.67 26.84
N HIS A 572 -1.51 -4.87 25.95
CA HIS A 572 -1.48 -5.18 24.53
C HIS A 572 -0.01 -5.29 24.16
N ASN A 573 0.57 -6.48 24.40
CA ASN A 573 1.89 -6.83 23.98
C ASN A 573 1.71 -7.45 22.59
N PRO A 574 2.18 -6.82 21.50
CA PRO A 574 2.06 -7.38 20.16
C PRO A 574 3.17 -8.43 19.93
N ALA A 575 3.31 -9.40 20.83
CA ALA A 575 4.35 -10.42 20.74
C ALA A 575 3.99 -11.71 21.52
N GLY A 576 3.71 -12.80 20.81
CA GLY A 576 3.81 -14.19 21.30
C GLY A 576 2.53 -15.03 21.22
N PRO A 577 2.59 -16.31 20.81
CA PRO A 577 1.55 -16.92 19.98
C PRO A 577 0.50 -17.71 20.79
N TYR A 578 -0.77 -17.44 20.54
CA TYR A 578 -1.80 -18.48 20.68
C TYR A 578 -1.81 -19.28 19.37
N GLN A 579 -1.28 -20.50 19.43
CA GLN A 579 -1.47 -21.49 18.38
C GLN A 579 -2.94 -21.91 18.35
N ALA A 580 -3.75 -21.19 17.57
CA ALA A 580 -4.84 -21.82 16.83
C ALA A 580 -4.30 -22.06 15.42
N THR A 581 -4.12 -23.32 15.04
CA THR A 581 -3.82 -23.72 13.67
C THR A 581 -4.98 -23.33 12.76
N TYR A 582 -4.96 -22.11 12.27
CA TYR A 582 -5.69 -21.68 11.08
C TYR A 582 -4.65 -21.19 10.09
N SER A 583 -4.55 -21.89 8.97
CA SER A 583 -3.78 -21.49 7.80
C SER A 583 -4.39 -20.21 7.22
N TYR A 584 -3.93 -19.06 7.70
CA TYR A 584 -4.18 -17.76 7.09
C TYR A 584 -3.27 -17.62 5.85
N GLN A 585 -3.83 -17.84 4.66
CA GLN A 585 -3.36 -17.13 3.47
C GLN A 585 -3.92 -15.72 3.56
N ALA A 586 -3.09 -14.76 3.97
CA ALA A 586 -3.44 -13.35 3.90
C ALA A 586 -3.46 -12.91 2.42
N GLN A 587 -4.61 -13.05 1.76
CA GLN A 587 -4.90 -12.27 0.56
C GLN A 587 -5.23 -10.85 1.01
N SER A 588 -4.34 -9.92 0.68
CA SER A 588 -4.67 -8.49 0.73
C SER A 588 -5.83 -8.24 -0.24
N PRO A 589 -6.81 -7.39 0.09
CA PRO A 589 -7.81 -7.00 -0.89
C PRO A 589 -7.09 -6.23 -2.00
N GLU A 590 -6.94 -6.85 -3.17
CA GLU A 590 -6.50 -6.15 -4.37
C GLU A 590 -7.43 -4.97 -4.66
N PRO A 591 -6.90 -3.84 -5.16
CA PRO A 591 -7.77 -2.84 -5.78
C PRO A 591 -8.54 -3.52 -6.90
N SER A 592 -9.86 -3.58 -6.76
CA SER A 592 -10.75 -4.23 -7.72
C SER A 592 -10.80 -3.39 -8.99
N ALA A 593 -10.33 -3.96 -10.11
CA ALA A 593 -10.46 -3.41 -11.44
C ALA A 593 -11.92 -3.01 -11.78
N PRO A 594 -12.17 -2.13 -12.78
CA PRO A 594 -13.50 -1.80 -13.22
C PRO A 594 -14.03 -3.01 -13.99
N TRP A 595 -15.24 -3.42 -13.66
CA TRP A 595 -15.81 -4.71 -14.07
C TRP A 595 -16.14 -4.70 -15.56
N GLY A 596 -15.42 -5.52 -16.33
CA GLY A 596 -15.67 -5.82 -17.74
C GLY A 596 -15.32 -7.27 -18.04
N ALA A 597 -16.29 -7.99 -18.62
CA ALA A 597 -16.23 -9.22 -19.41
C ALA A 597 -15.15 -10.28 -19.07
N GLY A 598 -15.52 -11.31 -18.29
CA GLY A 598 -14.78 -12.56 -18.18
C GLY A 598 -15.69 -13.77 -18.42
N GLY A 599 -15.55 -14.43 -19.58
CA GLY A 599 -16.31 -15.64 -19.93
C GLY A 599 -15.84 -16.90 -19.16
N PRO A 600 -16.69 -17.93 -19.01
CA PRO A 600 -16.36 -19.14 -18.25
C PRO A 600 -15.44 -20.08 -19.03
N GLN A 601 -14.29 -20.43 -18.43
CA GLN A 601 -13.46 -21.57 -18.87
C GLN A 601 -14.05 -22.89 -18.37
N ILE A 602 -14.26 -23.82 -19.30
CA ILE A 602 -14.63 -25.21 -19.05
C ILE A 602 -13.33 -26.02 -18.91
N HIS A 603 -13.11 -26.64 -17.75
CA HIS A 603 -12.09 -27.68 -17.58
C HIS A 603 -12.53 -28.98 -18.24
N PRO A 604 -11.69 -29.63 -19.08
CA PRO A 604 -11.90 -31.03 -19.44
C PRO A 604 -11.24 -31.92 -18.38
N GLY A 605 -12.04 -32.81 -17.78
CA GLY A 605 -11.53 -33.91 -16.99
C GLY A 605 -11.04 -35.04 -17.91
N HIS A 606 -9.72 -35.22 -18.01
CA HIS A 606 -9.00 -36.44 -17.65
C HIS A 606 -7.49 -36.27 -17.84
#